data_AF-A0A7X0FT25-F1
#
_entry.id   AF-A0A7X0FT25-F1
#
_cell.length_a   1.000
_cell.length_b   1.000
_cell.length_c   1.000
_cell.angle_alpha   90.00
_cell.angle_beta   90.00
_cell.angle_gamma   90.00
#
_symmetry.space_group_name_H-M   'P 1'
#
loop_
_entity.id
_entity.type
_entity.pdbx_description
1 polymer ?
#
loop_
_entity_poly.entity_id
_entity_poly.type
_entity_poly.pdbx_seq_one_letter_code
_entity_poly.pdbx_strand_id
1 'polypeptide(L)'
;MASGDWLTPAGTVVAIVGDGAADALTALDGIRDVETIPLGDDDPSLGARRIAAARSPWVVHDADPLGHVASAWVELFQERSTLGVLEVEVDAALSRFEAGEAIMPDYYIVLEPSAAEDTWRHWWCGALGHRAPRRVLPVDAPATSPADAVRRLLTALPSSRPWPEPSTWLPSLKFDIPDRVGVRDTGL
;
A
#
# COMPACT_ATOMS: atom_id res chain seq x y z
N MET A 1 15.21 -9.32 21.95
CA MET A 1 14.19 -8.54 22.69
C MET A 1 12.97 -8.47 21.78
N ALA A 2 11.84 -8.93 22.31
CA ALA A 2 10.48 -9.03 21.77
C ALA A 2 10.33 -9.01 20.22
N SER A 3 10.11 -10.18 19.64
CA SER A 3 9.30 -10.30 18.42
C SER A 3 7.92 -9.76 18.78
N GLY A 4 7.57 -8.58 18.29
CA GLY A 4 6.22 -8.05 18.43
C GLY A 4 5.27 -8.97 17.68
N ASP A 5 4.26 -9.51 18.38
CA ASP A 5 3.06 -10.04 17.74
C ASP A 5 2.37 -8.85 17.09
N TRP A 6 2.78 -8.54 15.86
CA TRP A 6 1.95 -7.76 14.96
C TRP A 6 0.65 -8.52 14.80
N LEU A 7 -0.47 -7.80 14.84
CA LEU A 7 -1.78 -8.37 14.53
C LEU A 7 -1.67 -9.03 13.16
N THR A 8 -1.61 -10.36 13.17
CA THR A 8 -1.50 -11.24 12.01
C THR A 8 -2.93 -11.54 11.60
N PRO A 9 -3.45 -10.96 10.51
CA PRO A 9 -4.74 -11.37 9.99
C PRO A 9 -4.65 -12.85 9.59
N ALA A 10 -5.73 -13.59 9.73
CA ALA A 10 -5.73 -15.02 9.40
C ALA A 10 -5.55 -15.29 7.89
N GLY A 11 -5.82 -14.29 7.06
CA GLY A 11 -5.73 -14.31 5.61
C GLY A 11 -4.71 -13.32 5.04
N THR A 12 -4.59 -13.30 3.71
CA THR A 12 -3.73 -12.36 3.00
C THR A 12 -4.43 -11.00 2.88
N VAL A 13 -3.75 -9.94 3.29
CA VAL A 13 -4.28 -8.57 3.25
C VAL A 13 -3.87 -7.86 1.97
N VAL A 14 -4.83 -7.24 1.29
CA VAL A 14 -4.62 -6.51 0.05
C VAL A 14 -5.17 -5.10 0.17
N ALA A 15 -4.31 -4.10 -0.01
CA ALA A 15 -4.71 -2.71 -0.15
C ALA A 15 -4.89 -2.38 -1.64
N ILE A 16 -6.05 -1.85 -2.02
CA ILE A 16 -6.27 -1.26 -3.34
C ILE A 16 -6.07 0.25 -3.21
N VAL A 17 -5.20 0.81 -4.04
CA VAL A 17 -4.86 2.25 -4.05
C VAL A 17 -4.95 2.81 -5.46
N GLY A 18 -4.99 4.13 -5.55
CA GLY A 18 -5.21 4.86 -6.80
C GLY A 18 -6.69 5.19 -7.03
N ASP A 19 -6.95 5.89 -8.12
CA ASP A 19 -8.31 6.33 -8.45
C ASP A 19 -9.21 5.12 -8.72
N GLY A 20 -10.44 5.16 -8.18
CA GLY A 20 -11.41 4.07 -8.32
C GLY A 20 -11.22 2.89 -7.34
N ALA A 21 -10.34 3.01 -6.34
CA ALA A 21 -10.17 1.98 -5.30
C ALA A 21 -11.48 1.61 -4.58
N ALA A 22 -12.29 2.61 -4.19
CA ALA A 22 -13.59 2.39 -3.55
C ALA A 22 -14.59 1.68 -4.47
N ASP A 23 -14.61 2.03 -5.76
CA ASP A 23 -15.48 1.38 -6.75
C ASP A 23 -15.05 -0.07 -7.01
N ALA A 24 -13.74 -0.30 -7.13
CA ALA A 24 -13.18 -1.64 -7.26
C ALA A 24 -13.49 -2.50 -6.04
N LEU A 25 -13.37 -1.94 -4.83
CA LEU A 25 -13.72 -2.61 -3.58
C LEU A 25 -15.20 -2.98 -3.53
N THR A 26 -16.08 -2.05 -3.89
CA THR A 26 -17.54 -2.27 -3.96
C THR A 26 -17.87 -3.40 -4.94
N ALA A 27 -17.19 -3.47 -6.08
CA ALA A 27 -17.42 -4.50 -7.08
C ALA A 27 -16.86 -5.89 -6.71
N LEU A 28 -15.99 -5.98 -5.70
CA LEU A 28 -15.51 -7.25 -5.14
C LEU A 28 -16.43 -7.79 -4.03
N ASP A 29 -17.39 -6.99 -3.56
CA ASP A 29 -18.34 -7.41 -2.53
C ASP A 29 -19.16 -8.63 -2.98
N GLY A 30 -19.39 -9.56 -2.05
CA GLY A 30 -20.09 -10.81 -2.30
C GLY A 30 -19.30 -11.90 -3.04
N ILE A 31 -18.02 -11.67 -3.38
CA ILE A 31 -17.14 -12.73 -3.90
C ILE A 31 -16.83 -13.73 -2.77
N ARG A 32 -16.96 -15.03 -3.08
CA ARG A 32 -16.65 -16.10 -2.12
C ARG A 32 -15.19 -16.03 -1.69
N ASP A 33 -14.95 -16.21 -0.38
CA ASP A 33 -13.62 -16.23 0.23
C ASP A 33 -12.86 -14.89 0.13
N VAL A 34 -13.57 -13.79 -0.18
CA VAL A 34 -13.07 -12.41 -0.15
C VAL A 34 -13.92 -11.61 0.83
N GLU A 35 -13.26 -10.98 1.79
CA GLU A 35 -13.87 -10.05 2.74
C GLU A 35 -13.41 -8.64 2.39
N THR A 36 -14.34 -7.82 1.91
CA THR A 36 -14.10 -6.41 1.57
C THR A 36 -14.38 -5.54 2.79
N ILE A 37 -13.42 -4.68 3.14
CA ILE A 37 -13.51 -3.77 4.28
C ILE A 37 -13.32 -2.35 3.75
N PRO A 38 -14.41 -1.59 3.48
CA PRO A 38 -14.28 -0.19 3.15
C PRO A 38 -13.78 0.56 4.39
N LEU A 39 -12.65 1.21 4.24
CA LEU A 39 -12.00 1.99 5.29
C LEU A 39 -11.91 3.45 4.89
N GLY A 40 -11.60 3.79 3.63
CA GLY A 40 -11.42 5.18 3.21
C GLY A 40 -10.50 5.95 4.18
N ASP A 41 -10.98 7.13 4.64
CA ASP A 41 -10.32 7.96 5.66
C ASP A 41 -10.82 7.68 7.10
N ASP A 42 -11.38 6.49 7.38
CA ASP A 42 -11.80 6.08 8.73
C ASP A 42 -10.61 6.13 9.72
N ASP A 43 -10.92 6.18 11.02
CA ASP A 43 -9.93 6.05 12.11
C ASP A 43 -9.01 4.82 11.84
N PRO A 44 -7.69 5.03 11.64
CA PRO A 44 -6.74 3.96 11.34
C PRO A 44 -6.80 2.81 12.35
N SER A 45 -7.01 3.13 13.63
CA SER A 45 -7.10 2.14 14.71
C SER A 45 -8.33 1.24 14.57
N LEU A 46 -9.45 1.80 14.10
CA LEU A 46 -10.64 1.02 13.80
C LEU A 46 -10.42 0.13 12.56
N GLY A 47 -9.77 0.66 11.54
CA GLY A 47 -9.43 -0.09 10.33
C GLY A 47 -8.53 -1.30 10.62
N ALA A 48 -7.44 -1.11 11.35
CA ALA A 48 -6.53 -2.18 11.76
C ALA A 48 -7.25 -3.27 12.57
N ARG A 49 -8.14 -2.88 13.51
CA ARG A 49 -8.94 -3.86 14.27
C ARG A 49 -9.90 -4.65 13.38
N ARG A 50 -10.53 -4.02 12.38
CA ARG A 50 -11.41 -4.72 11.43
C ARG A 50 -10.62 -5.72 10.58
N ILE A 51 -9.48 -5.30 10.03
CA ILE A 51 -8.58 -6.17 9.25
C ILE A 51 -8.11 -7.35 10.11
N ALA A 52 -7.70 -7.11 11.35
CA ALA A 52 -7.23 -8.17 12.25
C ALA A 52 -8.34 -9.15 12.67
N ALA A 53 -9.59 -8.69 12.74
CA ALA A 53 -10.74 -9.52 13.09
C ALA A 53 -11.27 -10.37 11.92
N ALA A 54 -10.87 -10.04 10.69
CA ALA A 54 -11.28 -10.73 9.48
C ALA A 54 -10.85 -12.21 9.51
N ARG A 55 -11.71 -13.07 8.97
CA ARG A 55 -11.48 -14.54 8.97
C ARG A 55 -11.43 -15.12 7.57
N SER A 56 -11.66 -14.29 6.57
CA SER A 56 -11.56 -14.68 5.17
C SER A 56 -10.11 -14.95 4.76
N PRO A 57 -9.85 -15.90 3.85
CA PRO A 57 -8.53 -16.09 3.24
C PRO A 57 -7.98 -14.84 2.55
N TRP A 58 -8.89 -14.01 2.00
CA TRP A 58 -8.56 -12.74 1.36
C TRP A 58 -9.28 -11.60 2.08
N VAL A 59 -8.52 -10.61 2.53
CA VAL A 59 -9.02 -9.38 3.15
C VAL A 59 -8.62 -8.22 2.26
N VAL A 60 -9.58 -7.49 1.71
CA VAL A 60 -9.33 -6.41 0.75
C VAL A 60 -9.87 -5.11 1.30
N HIS A 61 -9.08 -4.04 1.27
CA HIS A 61 -9.47 -2.71 1.73
C HIS A 61 -8.93 -1.61 0.81
N ASP A 62 -9.43 -0.39 0.99
CA ASP A 62 -9.09 0.80 0.19
C ASP A 62 -8.25 1.86 0.95
N ALA A 63 -7.92 1.62 2.22
CA ALA A 63 -7.01 2.50 2.97
C ALA A 63 -5.53 2.24 2.67
N ASP A 64 -4.75 3.29 2.35
CA ASP A 64 -3.29 3.21 2.30
C ASP A 64 -2.71 3.48 3.71
N PRO A 65 -2.13 2.47 4.41
CA PRO A 65 -1.55 2.69 5.74
C PRO A 65 -0.35 3.66 5.72
N LEU A 66 0.21 3.94 4.55
CA LEU A 66 1.26 4.92 4.34
C LEU A 66 0.76 6.19 3.63
N GLY A 67 -0.55 6.40 3.50
CA GLY A 67 -1.12 7.51 2.71
C GLY A 67 -0.64 8.90 3.12
N HIS A 68 -0.47 9.15 4.44
CA HIS A 68 0.11 10.41 4.91
C HIS A 68 1.60 10.54 4.60
N VAL A 69 2.37 9.46 4.72
CA VAL A 69 3.79 9.41 4.32
C VAL A 69 3.94 9.63 2.82
N ALA A 70 3.08 8.98 2.02
CA ALA A 70 3.01 9.14 0.58
C ALA A 70 2.76 10.60 0.20
N SER A 71 1.76 11.22 0.82
CA SER A 71 1.39 12.62 0.60
C SER A 71 2.55 13.56 0.95
N ALA A 72 3.17 13.39 2.13
CA ALA A 72 4.31 14.20 2.54
C ALA A 72 5.54 14.02 1.63
N TRP A 73 5.79 12.80 1.15
CA TRP A 73 6.88 12.51 0.20
C TRP A 73 6.60 13.15 -1.16
N VAL A 74 5.37 13.04 -1.67
CA VAL A 74 4.95 13.69 -2.92
C VAL A 74 5.09 15.20 -2.81
N GLU A 75 4.59 15.80 -1.73
CA GLU A 75 4.68 17.25 -1.51
C GLU A 75 6.12 17.73 -1.34
N LEU A 76 6.99 16.96 -0.69
CA LEU A 76 8.42 17.27 -0.59
C LEU A 76 9.06 17.38 -1.97
N PHE A 77 8.84 16.39 -2.84
CA PHE A 77 9.46 16.36 -4.17
C PHE A 77 8.78 17.25 -5.21
N GLN A 78 7.58 17.74 -4.90
CA GLN A 78 6.91 18.81 -5.68
C GLN A 78 7.21 20.21 -5.12
N GLU A 79 8.15 20.34 -4.17
CA GLU A 79 8.53 21.60 -3.53
C GLU A 79 7.36 22.31 -2.81
N ARG A 80 6.35 21.54 -2.38
CA ARG A 80 5.14 22.02 -1.67
C ARG A 80 5.23 21.85 -0.16
N SER A 81 6.20 21.08 0.32
CA SER A 81 6.43 20.83 1.75
C SER A 81 7.91 20.72 2.08
N THR A 82 8.25 20.51 3.35
CA THR A 82 9.64 20.44 3.82
C THR A 82 9.99 19.03 4.28
N LEU A 83 11.30 18.75 4.35
CA LEU A 83 11.80 17.47 4.84
C LEU A 83 11.28 17.14 6.25
N GLY A 84 11.17 18.15 7.12
CA GLY A 84 10.69 17.97 8.48
C GLY A 84 9.26 17.44 8.55
N VAL A 85 8.40 17.79 7.57
CA VAL A 85 7.03 17.25 7.51
C VAL A 85 7.05 15.76 7.17
N LEU A 86 7.87 15.35 6.20
CA LEU A 86 8.05 13.93 5.89
C LEU A 86 8.59 13.14 7.09
N GLU A 87 9.56 13.69 7.82
CA GLU A 87 10.11 13.02 9.01
C GLU A 87 9.05 12.84 10.10
N VAL A 88 8.19 13.84 10.34
CA VAL A 88 7.06 13.71 11.29
C VAL A 88 6.07 12.64 10.83
N GLU A 89 5.69 12.60 9.55
CA GLU A 89 4.74 11.61 9.06
C GLU A 89 5.31 10.19 9.11
N VAL A 90 6.61 10.03 8.86
CA VAL A 90 7.32 8.75 9.03
C VAL A 90 7.28 8.30 10.49
N ASP A 91 7.63 9.18 11.44
CA ASP A 91 7.62 8.84 12.87
C ASP A 91 6.20 8.49 13.35
N ALA A 92 5.20 9.21 12.87
CA ALA A 92 3.80 8.93 13.17
C ALA A 92 3.34 7.59 12.60
N ALA A 93 3.71 7.26 11.35
CA ALA A 93 3.39 5.96 10.74
C ALA A 93 4.07 4.80 11.51
N LEU A 94 5.35 4.95 11.87
CA LEU A 94 6.07 3.95 12.66
C LEU A 94 5.41 3.72 14.03
N SER A 95 4.99 4.80 14.70
CA SER A 95 4.28 4.72 15.98
C SER A 95 2.95 3.96 15.84
N ARG A 96 2.20 4.17 14.75
CA ARG A 96 0.95 3.44 14.47
C ARG A 96 1.20 1.95 14.22
N PHE A 97 2.26 1.59 13.47
CA PHE A 97 2.63 0.18 13.30
C PHE A 97 3.03 -0.47 14.61
N GLU A 98 3.83 0.21 15.44
CA GLU A 98 4.24 -0.30 16.76
C GLU A 98 3.04 -0.50 17.70
N ALA A 99 2.06 0.42 17.66
CA ALA A 99 0.82 0.33 18.43
C ALA A 99 -0.20 -0.68 17.88
N GLY A 100 0.04 -1.26 16.69
CA GLY A 100 -0.93 -2.12 16.01
C GLY A 100 -2.16 -1.36 15.46
N GLU A 101 -2.05 -0.04 15.32
CA GLU A 101 -3.07 0.87 14.76
C GLU A 101 -2.96 1.00 13.24
N ALA A 102 -1.92 0.43 12.65
CA ALA A 102 -1.77 0.25 11.21
C ALA A 102 -1.24 -1.15 10.92
N ILE A 103 -1.66 -1.74 9.79
CA ILE A 103 -1.19 -3.04 9.31
C ILE A 103 -0.62 -2.83 7.92
N MET A 104 0.60 -3.32 7.69
CA MET A 104 1.19 -3.32 6.35
C MET A 104 0.50 -4.41 5.52
N PRO A 105 -0.13 -4.10 4.37
CA PRO A 105 -0.78 -5.11 3.56
C PRO A 105 0.25 -6.07 2.96
N ASP A 106 -0.13 -7.32 2.75
CA ASP A 106 0.71 -8.28 2.02
C ASP A 106 0.94 -7.83 0.58
N TYR A 107 -0.07 -7.23 -0.05
CA TYR A 107 -0.01 -6.71 -1.41
C TYR A 107 -0.68 -5.33 -1.51
N TYR A 108 -0.04 -4.43 -2.26
CA TYR A 108 -0.66 -3.27 -2.86
C TYR A 108 -1.10 -3.63 -4.28
N ILE A 109 -2.34 -3.30 -4.63
CA ILE A 109 -2.81 -3.23 -6.01
C ILE A 109 -2.97 -1.76 -6.35
N VAL A 110 -2.23 -1.30 -7.35
CA VAL A 110 -2.24 0.11 -7.78
C VAL A 110 -3.08 0.19 -9.04
N LEU A 111 -4.25 0.81 -8.96
CA LEU A 111 -5.14 1.00 -10.11
C LEU A 111 -4.69 2.19 -10.95
N GLU A 112 -4.68 1.99 -12.28
CA GLU A 112 -4.38 3.03 -13.28
C GLU A 112 -3.14 3.88 -12.96
N PRO A 113 -1.98 3.27 -12.62
CA PRO A 113 -0.79 4.02 -12.26
C PRO A 113 -0.29 4.92 -13.39
N SER A 114 -0.62 4.61 -14.65
CA SER A 114 -0.31 5.42 -15.82
C SER A 114 -1.13 6.71 -15.91
N ALA A 115 -2.31 6.77 -15.28
CA ALA A 115 -3.17 7.96 -15.23
C ALA A 115 -2.88 8.85 -14.02
N ALA A 116 -2.20 8.33 -12.99
CA ALA A 116 -1.81 9.09 -11.81
C ALA A 116 -0.79 10.19 -12.13
N GLU A 117 -0.79 11.27 -11.34
CA GLU A 117 0.27 12.28 -11.40
C GLU A 117 1.65 11.64 -11.23
N ASP A 118 2.66 12.14 -11.96
CA ASP A 118 3.97 11.51 -12.08
C ASP A 118 4.59 11.16 -10.70
N THR A 119 4.55 12.08 -9.75
CA THR A 119 5.13 11.84 -8.41
C THR A 119 4.37 10.76 -7.64
N TRP A 120 3.04 10.67 -7.74
CA TRP A 120 2.26 9.59 -7.13
C TRP A 120 2.56 8.23 -7.76
N ARG A 121 2.74 8.17 -9.08
CA ARG A 121 3.22 6.97 -9.76
C ARG A 121 4.59 6.54 -9.24
N HIS A 122 5.51 7.49 -9.02
CA HIS A 122 6.83 7.20 -8.46
C HIS A 122 6.79 6.78 -6.99
N TRP A 123 5.81 7.21 -6.21
CA TRP A 123 5.59 6.69 -4.87
C TRP A 123 5.26 5.19 -4.90
N TRP A 124 4.18 4.81 -5.58
CA TRP A 124 3.74 3.42 -5.58
C TRP A 124 4.69 2.51 -6.37
N CYS A 125 4.94 2.82 -7.63
CA CYS A 125 5.72 1.95 -8.52
C CYS A 125 7.24 2.10 -8.35
N GLY A 126 7.69 3.21 -7.77
CA GLY A 126 9.09 3.49 -7.50
C GLY A 126 9.48 3.19 -6.06
N ALA A 127 9.08 4.02 -5.10
CA ALA A 127 9.49 3.92 -3.70
C ALA A 127 9.02 2.62 -3.05
N LEU A 128 7.72 2.30 -3.09
CA LEU A 128 7.20 1.04 -2.55
C LEU A 128 7.65 -0.16 -3.40
N GLY A 129 7.55 -0.04 -4.73
CA GLY A 129 7.97 -1.07 -5.67
C GLY A 129 9.44 -1.46 -5.53
N HIS A 130 10.31 -0.52 -5.17
CA HIS A 130 11.73 -0.81 -4.90
C HIS A 130 11.92 -1.71 -3.66
N ARG A 131 11.08 -1.57 -2.63
CA ARG A 131 11.16 -2.35 -1.39
C ARG A 131 10.60 -3.74 -1.56
N ALA A 132 9.46 -3.87 -2.25
CA ALA A 132 8.80 -5.15 -2.47
C ALA A 132 8.18 -5.23 -3.88
N PRO A 133 8.98 -5.44 -4.93
CA PRO A 133 8.54 -5.32 -6.33
C PRO A 133 7.47 -6.34 -6.75
N ARG A 134 7.37 -7.46 -6.04
CA ARG A 134 6.34 -8.49 -6.26
C ARG A 134 5.14 -8.35 -5.33
N ARG A 135 5.09 -7.29 -4.53
CA ARG A 135 3.97 -6.98 -3.63
C ARG A 135 3.28 -5.66 -3.98
N VAL A 136 3.88 -4.83 -4.83
CA VAL A 136 3.20 -3.72 -5.49
C VAL A 136 2.83 -4.16 -6.90
N LEU A 137 1.54 -4.29 -7.16
CA LEU A 137 1.00 -4.88 -8.39
C LEU A 137 0.24 -3.79 -9.16
N PRO A 138 0.88 -3.16 -10.16
CA PRO A 138 0.21 -2.19 -11.01
C PRO A 138 -0.84 -2.90 -11.89
N VAL A 139 -2.02 -2.30 -11.97
CA VAL A 139 -3.13 -2.73 -12.82
C VAL A 139 -3.56 -1.54 -13.66
N ASP A 140 -3.03 -1.48 -14.89
CA ASP A 140 -3.61 -0.64 -15.95
C ASP A 140 -4.84 -1.40 -16.47
N ALA A 141 -6.05 -0.98 -16.13
CA ALA A 141 -7.24 -1.73 -16.51
C ALA A 141 -7.57 -1.42 -17.98
N PRO A 142 -7.70 -2.43 -18.86
CA PRO A 142 -8.37 -2.22 -20.14
C PRO A 142 -9.83 -1.84 -19.89
N ALA A 143 -10.44 -1.14 -20.85
CA ALA A 143 -11.74 -0.42 -20.80
C ALA A 143 -13.02 -1.17 -20.30
N THR A 144 -12.92 -2.36 -19.70
CA THR A 144 -14.06 -3.22 -19.32
C THR A 144 -14.41 -3.18 -17.81
N SER A 145 -13.46 -3.30 -16.87
CA SER A 145 -13.70 -3.07 -15.42
C SER A 145 -12.42 -3.28 -14.56
N PRO A 146 -12.03 -2.32 -13.69
CA PRO A 146 -10.96 -2.51 -12.70
C PRO A 146 -11.20 -3.71 -11.77
N ALA A 147 -12.45 -3.99 -11.40
CA ALA A 147 -12.80 -5.08 -10.48
C ALA A 147 -12.48 -6.47 -11.05
N ASP A 148 -12.71 -6.68 -12.35
CA ASP A 148 -12.37 -7.94 -13.01
C ASP A 148 -10.86 -8.17 -13.07
N ALA A 149 -10.09 -7.09 -13.26
CA ALA A 149 -8.64 -7.14 -13.24
C ALA A 149 -8.12 -7.50 -11.85
N VAL A 150 -8.65 -6.86 -10.79
CA VAL A 150 -8.32 -7.19 -9.40
C VAL A 150 -8.69 -8.64 -9.07
N ARG A 151 -9.89 -9.08 -9.46
CA ARG A 151 -10.34 -10.47 -9.23
C ARG A 151 -9.39 -11.49 -9.86
N ARG A 152 -8.96 -11.27 -11.11
CA ARG A 152 -7.97 -12.14 -11.77
C ARG A 152 -6.64 -12.14 -11.02
N LEU A 153 -6.20 -10.98 -10.55
CA LEU A 153 -4.96 -10.85 -9.80
C LEU A 153 -4.99 -11.62 -8.48
N LEU A 154 -6.08 -11.53 -7.71
CA LEU A 154 -6.26 -12.27 -6.45
C LEU A 154 -6.12 -13.80 -6.63
N THR A 155 -6.50 -14.33 -7.81
CA THR A 155 -6.35 -15.77 -8.11
C THR A 155 -4.92 -16.19 -8.50
N ALA A 156 -4.02 -15.25 -8.74
CA ALA A 156 -2.69 -15.48 -9.30
C ALA A 156 -1.60 -14.64 -8.63
N LEU A 157 -1.77 -14.30 -7.34
CA LEU A 157 -0.81 -13.46 -6.63
C LEU A 157 0.59 -14.11 -6.59
N PRO A 158 1.64 -13.35 -6.94
CA PRO A 158 2.98 -13.88 -7.02
C PRO A 158 3.56 -14.14 -5.62
N SER A 159 4.06 -15.35 -5.38
CA SER A 159 4.84 -15.62 -4.18
C SER A 159 6.14 -14.78 -4.16
N SER A 160 6.43 -14.16 -3.01
CA SER A 160 7.62 -13.33 -2.84
C SER A 160 7.99 -13.15 -1.37
N ARG A 161 9.21 -12.66 -1.12
CA ARG A 161 9.65 -12.28 0.23
C ARG A 161 8.66 -11.28 0.84
N PRO A 162 8.37 -11.37 2.15
CA PRO A 162 7.55 -10.37 2.83
C PRO A 162 8.18 -8.98 2.74
N TRP A 163 7.38 -7.97 3.07
CA TRP A 163 7.90 -6.61 3.24
C TRP A 163 9.06 -6.58 4.24
N PRO A 164 10.09 -5.76 4.01
CA PRO A 164 11.01 -5.41 5.08
C PRO A 164 10.26 -4.62 6.17
N GLU A 165 10.69 -4.79 7.42
CA GLU A 165 10.14 -4.06 8.57
C GLU A 165 10.10 -2.55 8.29
N PRO A 166 8.95 -1.85 8.44
CA PRO A 166 8.82 -0.43 8.11
C PRO A 166 9.91 0.47 8.71
N SER A 167 10.31 0.21 9.96
CA SER A 167 11.36 0.94 10.68
C SER A 167 12.75 0.87 10.02
N THR A 168 12.99 -0.13 9.17
CA THR A 168 14.28 -0.32 8.50
C THR A 168 14.42 0.51 7.22
N TRP A 169 13.33 1.05 6.67
CA TRP A 169 13.37 1.73 5.37
C TRP A 169 12.60 3.05 5.31
N LEU A 170 11.50 3.24 6.07
CA LEU A 170 10.74 4.50 6.06
C LEU A 170 11.61 5.73 6.36
N PRO A 171 12.54 5.73 7.34
CA PRO A 171 13.41 6.89 7.61
C PRO A 171 14.33 7.29 6.45
N SER A 172 14.55 6.39 5.49
CA SER A 172 15.42 6.62 4.33
C SER A 172 14.67 7.16 3.11
N LEU A 173 13.33 7.30 3.16
CA LEU A 173 12.49 7.73 2.03
C LEU A 173 12.91 9.08 1.43
N LYS A 174 13.48 9.98 2.23
CA LYS A 174 14.01 11.27 1.77
C LYS A 174 15.12 11.15 0.72
N PHE A 175 15.77 9.99 0.63
CA PHE A 175 16.80 9.71 -0.37
C PHE A 175 16.25 9.00 -1.61
N ASP A 176 15.01 8.53 -1.57
CA ASP A 176 14.33 7.89 -2.69
C ASP A 176 13.78 8.98 -3.61
N ILE A 177 14.59 9.44 -4.57
CA ILE A 177 14.21 10.49 -5.52
C ILE A 177 13.26 9.90 -6.58
N PRO A 178 12.09 10.48 -6.87
CA PRO A 178 11.06 9.92 -7.77
C PRO A 178 11.60 9.33 -9.08
N ASP A 179 12.41 10.09 -9.81
CA ASP A 179 12.95 9.69 -11.13
C ASP A 179 14.12 8.70 -11.06
N ARG A 180 14.61 8.39 -9.84
CA ARG A 180 15.77 7.52 -9.61
C ARG A 180 15.43 6.29 -8.79
N VAL A 181 14.37 6.33 -8.00
CA VAL A 181 13.94 5.20 -7.19
C VAL A 181 13.29 4.14 -8.08
N GLY A 182 13.63 2.88 -7.85
CA GLY A 182 13.25 1.78 -8.75
C GLY A 182 14.09 1.69 -10.04
N VAL A 183 14.85 2.72 -10.38
CA VAL A 183 15.86 2.69 -11.46
C VAL A 183 17.16 2.13 -10.88
N ARG A 184 17.28 0.80 -10.83
CA ARG A 184 18.62 0.22 -10.89
C ARG A 184 19.05 0.20 -12.34
N ASP A 185 20.27 0.70 -12.59
CA ASP A 185 21.04 0.48 -13.81
C ASP A 185 20.79 -0.95 -14.33
N THR A 186 20.05 -1.08 -15.43
CA THR A 186 20.34 -2.09 -16.44
C THR A 186 21.68 -1.72 -17.09
N GLY A 187 22.73 -1.77 -16.28
CA GLY A 187 24.10 -1.54 -16.68
C GLY A 187 24.79 -2.89 -16.86
N LEU A 188 24.97 -3.26 -18.13
CA LEU A 188 25.74 -4.37 -18.70
C LEU A 188 25.08 -5.76 -18.73
#